data_AF-A0A8C5HI36-F1
#
_entry.id   AF-A0A8C5HI36-F1
#
_cell.length_a   1.000
_cell.length_b   1.000
_cell.length_c   1.000
_cell.angle_alpha   90.00
_cell.angle_beta   90.00
_cell.angle_gamma   90.00
#
_symmetry.space_group_name_H-M   'P 1'
#
loop_
_entity.id
_entity.type
_entity.pdbx_description
1 polymer ?
#
loop_
_entity_poly.entity_id
_entity_poly.type
_entity_poly.pdbx_seq_one_letter_code
_entity_poly.pdbx_strand_id
1 'polypeptide(L)' 'MMRAVRAVKSHLRKGDDLHKALMAYRATPLSHGSSPAQLLMGRNIRMPLPLSQDKLRTRWPNLQVFQQKSQYLK' A
#
# COMPACT_ATOMS: atom_id res chain seq x y z
N MET A 1 -6.91 -11.36 -7.14
CA MET A 1 -6.30 -10.07 -7.58
C MET A 1 -6.55 -8.99 -6.53
N MET A 2 -5.47 -8.43 -5.96
CA MET A 2 -5.49 -7.46 -4.83
C MET A 2 -6.28 -6.17 -5.13
N ARG A 3 -7.08 -5.68 -4.16
CA ARG A 3 -7.93 -4.46 -4.28
C ARG A 3 -7.14 -3.20 -4.65
N ALA A 4 -5.97 -3.00 -4.04
CA ALA A 4 -5.13 -1.83 -4.33
C ALA A 4 -4.61 -1.84 -5.78
N VAL A 5 -4.19 -3.01 -6.29
CA VAL A 5 -3.75 -3.16 -7.69
C VAL A 5 -4.91 -2.90 -8.66
N ARG A 6 -6.13 -3.34 -8.30
CA ARG A 6 -7.33 -3.05 -9.09
C ARG A 6 -7.62 -1.55 -9.13
N ALA A 7 -7.49 -0.84 -8.01
CA ALA A 7 -7.66 0.61 -7.94
C ALA A 7 -6.63 1.33 -8.82
N VAL A 8 -5.35 0.93 -8.79
CA VAL A 8 -4.31 1.52 -9.66
C VAL A 8 -4.64 1.27 -11.13
N LYS A 9 -4.98 0.04 -11.49
CA LYS A 9 -5.36 -0.30 -12.86
C LYS A 9 -6.57 0.49 -13.34
N SER A 10 -7.55 0.76 -12.48
CA SER A 10 -8.68 1.60 -12.83
C SER A 10 -8.31 3.07 -12.99
N HIS A 11 -7.41 3.62 -12.17
CA HIS A 11 -6.92 5.00 -12.34
C HIS A 11 -6.14 5.15 -13.64
N LEU A 12 -5.25 4.19 -13.94
CA LEU A 12 -4.48 4.19 -15.19
C LEU A 12 -5.37 4.10 -16.43
N ARG A 13 -6.42 3.26 -16.38
CA ARG A 13 -7.38 3.13 -17.48
C ARG A 13 -8.23 4.38 -17.70
N LYS A 14 -8.39 5.22 -16.68
CA LYS A 14 -9.15 6.47 -16.74
C LYS A 14 -8.31 7.67 -17.21
N GLY A 15 -7.02 7.46 -17.50
CA GLY A 15 -6.10 8.55 -17.88
C GLY A 15 -5.69 9.44 -16.71
N ASP A 16 -5.91 8.99 -15.48
CA ASP A 16 -5.57 9.73 -14.27
C ASP A 16 -4.04 9.73 -14.04
N ASP A 17 -3.54 10.73 -13.32
CA ASP A 17 -2.11 10.91 -13.05
C ASP A 17 -1.49 9.65 -12.39
N LEU A 18 -0.57 9.00 -13.11
CA LEU A 18 0.15 7.80 -12.67
C LEU A 18 0.84 8.01 -11.32
N HIS A 19 1.39 9.20 -11.08
CA HIS A 19 2.07 9.51 -9.83
C HIS A 19 1.10 9.47 -8.64
N LYS A 20 -0.11 10.01 -8.81
CA LYS A 20 -1.17 9.96 -7.79
C LYS A 20 -1.66 8.52 -7.58
N ALA A 21 -1.85 7.75 -8.65
CA ALA A 21 -2.25 6.36 -8.55
C ALA A 21 -1.21 5.50 -7.80
N LEU A 22 0.08 5.71 -8.08
CA LEU A 22 1.17 5.03 -7.36
C LEU A 22 1.30 5.49 -5.91
N MET A 23 1.11 6.78 -5.62
CA MET A 23 1.08 7.27 -4.24
C MET A 23 -0.07 6.62 -3.44
N ALA A 24 -1.26 6.56 -4.03
CA ALA A 24 -2.40 5.89 -3.41
C ALA A 24 -2.13 4.40 -3.18
N TYR A 25 -1.54 3.70 -4.16
CA TYR A 25 -1.14 2.30 -4.02
C TYR A 25 -0.22 2.07 -2.81
N ARG A 26 0.83 2.88 -2.71
CA ARG A 26 1.84 2.80 -1.65
C ARG A 26 1.24 3.04 -0.26
N ALA A 27 0.23 3.89 -0.17
CA ALA A 27 -0.42 4.24 1.09
C ALA A 27 -1.64 3.36 1.46
N THR A 28 -2.22 2.65 0.50
CA THR A 28 -3.41 1.82 0.73
C THR A 28 -3.01 0.50 1.40
N PRO A 29 -3.62 0.15 2.54
CA PRO A 29 -3.39 -1.14 3.17
C PRO A 29 -3.91 -2.28 2.26
N LEU A 30 -3.10 -3.33 2.10
CA LEU A 30 -3.55 -4.54 1.42
C LEU A 30 -4.45 -5.37 2.35
N SER A 31 -4.95 -6.51 1.85
CA SER A 31 -5.84 -7.41 2.62
C SER A 31 -5.27 -7.89 3.96
N HIS A 32 -3.94 -7.81 4.14
CA HIS A 32 -3.24 -8.18 5.36
C HIS A 32 -2.93 -6.98 6.29
N GLY A 33 -3.49 -5.80 6.03
CA GLY A 33 -3.41 -4.62 6.88
C GLY A 33 -2.18 -3.72 6.66
N SER A 34 -1.08 -4.27 6.13
CA SER A 34 0.12 -3.49 5.80
C SER A 34 0.01 -2.85 4.41
N SER A 35 0.51 -1.62 4.27
CA SER A 35 0.64 -0.98 2.96
C SER A 35 1.95 -1.36 2.27
N PRO A 36 2.06 -1.23 0.94
CA PRO A 36 3.32 -1.48 0.23
C PRO A 36 4.48 -0.60 0.75
N ALA A 37 4.21 0.66 1.11
CA ALA A 37 5.21 1.54 1.71
C ALA A 37 5.68 1.03 3.08
N GLN A 38 4.77 0.52 3.90
CA GLN A 38 5.11 -0.05 5.20
C GLN A 38 5.93 -1.34 5.07
N LEU A 39 5.66 -2.17 4.06
CA LEU A 39 6.45 -3.37 3.80
C LEU A 39 7.87 -3.03 3.32
N LEU A 40 8.03 -1.99 2.50
CA LEU A 40 9.33 -1.60 1.94
C LEU A 40 10.17 -0.72 2.87
N MET A 41 9.53 0.19 3.60
CA MET A 41 10.19 1.27 4.36
C MET A 41 9.84 1.28 5.85
N GLY A 42 9.01 0.34 6.33
CA GLY A 42 8.53 0.31 7.70
C GLY A 42 7.62 1.49 8.06
N ARG A 43 7.21 2.35 7.12
CA ARG A 43 6.38 3.53 7.40
C ARG A 43 5.46 3.84 6.22
N ASN A 44 4.40 4.60 6.46
CA ASN A 44 3.61 5.14 5.37
C ASN A 44 4.23 6.43 4.79
N ILE A 45 3.96 6.70 3.52
CA ILE A 45 4.37 7.95 2.87
C ILE A 45 3.38 9.07 3.19
N ARG A 46 3.85 10.32 3.23
CA ARG A 46 2.95 11.48 3.27
C ARG A 46 2.19 11.55 1.95
N MET A 47 0.87 11.74 2.04
CA MET A 47 -0.01 11.92 0.90
C MET A 47 -0.95 13.11 1.15
N PRO A 48 -1.61 13.65 0.11
CA PRO A 48 -2.53 14.78 0.27
C PRO A 48 -3.75 14.46 1.14
N LEU A 49 -4.09 13.18 1.32
CA LEU A 49 -5.13 12.79 2.27
C LEU A 49 -4.62 12.91 3.71
N PRO A 50 -5.51 13.33 4.64
CA PRO A 50 -5.18 13.33 6.05
C PRO A 50 -4.88 11.90 6.52
N LEU A 51 -3.65 11.71 6.99
CA LEU A 51 -3.18 10.48 7.61
C LEU A 51 -2.86 10.74 9.08
N SER A 52 -3.18 9.78 9.94
CA SER A 52 -2.71 9.82 11.33
C SER A 52 -1.19 9.83 11.37
N GLN A 53 -0.62 10.73 12.18
CA GLN A 53 0.83 10.92 12.33
C GLN A 53 1.53 9.63 12.81
N ASP A 54 0.83 8.78 13.56
CA ASP A 54 1.36 7.49 14.00
C ASP A 54 1.70 6.56 12.83
N LYS A 55 0.98 6.67 11.72
CA LYS A 55 1.25 5.86 10.51
C LYS A 55 2.48 6.33 9.73
N LEU A 56 2.98 7.54 10.02
CA LEU A 56 4.21 8.09 9.43
C LEU A 56 5.46 7.65 10.19
N ARG A 57 5.32 7.13 11.42
CA ARG A 57 6.44 6.62 12.22
C ARG A 57 6.89 5.26 11.68
N THR A 58 8.20 5.03 11.70
CA THR A 58 8.82 3.77 11.28
C THR A 58 8.52 2.65 12.28
N ARG A 59 7.70 1.68 11.87
CA ARG A 59 7.49 0.39 12.49
C ARG A 59 7.48 -0.69 11.42
N TRP A 60 8.50 -1.54 11.43
CA TRP A 60 8.60 -2.64 10.48
C TRP A 60 7.52 -3.70 10.77
N PRO A 61 6.64 -4.01 9.81
CA PRO A 61 5.74 -5.14 9.94
C PRO A 61 6.52 -6.45 9.86
N ASN A 62 5.99 -7.52 10.47
CA ASN A 62 6.61 -8.84 10.39
C ASN A 62 6.53 -9.37 8.93
N LEU A 63 7.68 -9.35 8.24
CA LEU A 63 7.79 -9.71 6.83
C LEU A 63 7.59 -11.22 6.59
N GLN A 64 7.97 -12.08 7.54
CA GLN A 64 7.80 -13.54 7.42
C GLN A 64 6.31 -13.90 7.37
N VAL A 65 5.51 -13.27 8.23
CA VAL A 65 4.05 -13.41 8.24
C VAL A 65 3.44 -12.94 6.91
N PHE A 66 3.97 -11.86 6.34
CA PHE A 66 3.50 -11.37 5.03
C PHE A 66 3.82 -12.36 3.90
N GLN A 67 5.04 -12.91 3.85
CA GLN A 67 5.44 -13.87 2.82
C GLN A 67 4.57 -15.13 2.85
N GLN A 68 4.35 -15.70 4.04
CA GLN A 68 3.49 -16.87 4.22
C GLN A 68 2.05 -16.59 3.76
N LYS A 69 1.47 -15.45 4.15
CA LYS A 69 0.11 -15.06 3.75
C LYS A 69 0.00 -14.80 2.25
N SER A 70 1.02 -14.19 1.64
CA SER A 70 1.05 -13.95 0.19
C SER A 70 1.18 -15.26 -0.60
N GLN A 71 1.84 -16.27 -0.05
CA GLN A 71 2.02 -17.58 -0.68
C GLN A 71 0.75 -18.43 -0.58
N TYR A 72 -0.03 -18.29 0.50
CA TYR A 72 -1.34 -18.94 0.65
C TYR A 72 -2.44 -18.31 -0.21
N LEU A 73 -2.27 -17.05 -0.60
CA LEU A 73 -3.22 -16.28 -1.44
C LEU A 73 -2.96 -16.41 -2.96
N LYS A 74 -2.20 -17.43 -3.38
CA LYS A 74 -1.95 -17.77 -4.79
C LYS A 74 -3.14 -18.52 -5.38
#